data_AF-A0A969ENF7-F1
#
_entry.id   AF-A0A969ENF7-F1
#
_cell.length_a   1.000
_cell.length_b   1.000
_cell.length_c   1.000
_cell.angle_alpha   90.00
_cell.angle_beta   90.00
_cell.angle_gamma   90.00
#
_symmetry.space_group_name_H-M   'P 1'
#
loop_
_entity.id
_entity.type
_entity.pdbx_description
1 polymer ?
#
loop_
_entity_poly.entity_id
_entity_poly.type
_entity_poly.pdbx_seq_one_letter_code
_entity_poly.pdbx_strand_id
1 'polypeptide(L)' 'MSIQKYPVGHQDFAKIITQGFVYVDKTRFMYQLADRGGYVRSP' A
#
# COMPACT_ATOMS: atom_id res chain seq x y z
N MET A 1 12.34 -13.13 -17.94
CA MET A 1 11.31 -12.22 -17.38
C MET A 1 11.59 -12.05 -15.89
N SER A 2 11.77 -10.83 -15.40
CA SER A 2 11.97 -10.55 -13.97
C SER A 2 10.62 -10.45 -13.25
N ILE A 3 10.39 -11.30 -12.25
CA ILE A 3 9.19 -11.24 -11.41
C ILE A 3 9.29 -10.01 -10.50
N GLN A 4 8.32 -9.11 -10.61
CA GLN A 4 8.29 -7.89 -9.81
C GLN A 4 7.68 -8.18 -8.44
N LYS A 5 8.40 -7.85 -7.36
CA LYS A 5 7.96 -8.08 -5.97
C LYS A 5 7.18 -6.88 -5.45
N TYR A 6 5.90 -7.09 -5.16
CA TYR A 6 5.03 -6.07 -4.54
C TYR A 6 4.87 -6.32 -3.04
N PRO A 7 4.92 -5.29 -2.18
CA PRO A 7 4.89 -5.45 -0.73
C PRO A 7 3.47 -5.67 -0.18
N VAL A 8 2.67 -6.51 -0.84
CA VAL A 8 1.30 -6.82 -0.42
C VAL A 8 1.36 -7.74 0.81
N GLY A 9 0.78 -7.30 1.92
CA GLY A 9 0.78 -8.06 3.19
C GLY A 9 2.09 -8.00 4.00
N HIS A 10 3.12 -7.29 3.53
CA HIS A 10 4.31 -6.97 4.31
C HIS A 10 4.22 -5.54 4.84
N GLN A 11 3.89 -5.40 6.14
CA GLN A 11 3.77 -4.10 6.83
C GLN A 11 5.08 -3.61 7.46
N ASP A 12 6.19 -4.31 7.24
CA ASP A 12 7.50 -3.97 7.80
C ASP A 12 8.35 -3.20 6.79
N PHE A 13 8.60 -1.93 7.09
CA PHE A 13 9.37 -1.02 6.24
C PHE A 13 10.80 -1.49 5.96
N ALA A 14 11.47 -2.10 6.94
CA ALA A 14 12.85 -2.57 6.76
C ALA A 14 12.92 -3.70 5.72
N LYS A 15 11.92 -4.59 5.73
CA LYS A 15 11.82 -5.70 4.76
C LYS A 15 11.52 -5.21 3.35
N ILE A 16 10.67 -4.19 3.21
CA ILE A 16 10.36 -3.58 1.90
C ILE A 16 11.66 -3.06 1.25
N ILE A 17 12.49 -2.35 2.00
CA ILE A 17 13.74 -1.75 1.51
C ILE A 17 14.79 -2.83 1.19
N THR A 18 14.95 -3.82 2.07
CA THR A 18 16.06 -4.79 1.99
C THR A 18 15.81 -5.97 1.06
N GLN A 19 14.55 -6.32 0.77
CA GLN A 19 14.21 -7.53 -0.01
C GLN A 19 13.92 -7.27 -1.50
N GLY A 20 14.20 -6.05 -1.97
CA GLY A 20 14.03 -5.67 -3.38
C GLY A 20 12.57 -5.55 -3.79
N PHE A 21 11.70 -5.11 -2.86
CA PHE A 21 10.33 -4.76 -3.22
C PHE A 21 10.28 -3.44 -3.97
N VAL A 22 9.31 -3.31 -4.84
CA VAL A 22 9.09 -2.07 -5.59
C VAL A 22 8.48 -1.02 -4.68
N TYR A 23 9.01 0.21 -4.79
CA TYR A 23 8.39 1.38 -4.19
C TYR A 23 7.08 1.70 -4.92
N VAL A 24 5.98 1.74 -4.16
CA VAL A 24 4.65 2.10 -4.68
C VAL A 24 4.18 3.36 -3.95
N ASP A 25 4.06 4.47 -4.68
CA ASP A 25 3.44 5.69 -4.15
C ASP A 25 1.92 5.47 -4.01
N LYS A 26 1.44 5.51 -2.76
CA LYS A 26 0.03 5.30 -2.42
C LYS A 26 -0.70 6.59 -2.07
N THR A 27 -0.03 7.74 -2.12
CA THR A 27 -0.53 9.03 -1.65
C THR A 27 -1.88 9.38 -2.29
N ARG A 28 -1.99 9.24 -3.62
CA ARG A 28 -3.25 9.47 -4.36
C ARG A 28 -4.38 8.56 -3.90
N PHE A 29 -4.10 7.28 -3.64
CA PHE A 29 -5.12 6.33 -3.19
C PHE A 29 -5.58 6.63 -1.77
N MET A 30 -4.68 7.09 -0.89
CA MET A 30 -5.04 7.55 0.45
C MET A 30 -5.93 8.78 0.41
N TYR A 31 -5.61 9.77 -0.45
CA TYR A 31 -6.50 10.91 -0.66
C TYR A 31 -7.86 10.50 -1.21
N GLN A 32 -7.91 9.57 -2.17
CA GLN A 32 -9.18 9.04 -2.67
C GLN A 32 -9.98 8.30 -1.59
N LEU A 33 -9.33 7.55 -0.71
CA LEU A 33 -10.01 6.88 0.42
C LEU A 33 -10.50 7.87 1.47
N ALA A 34 -9.73 8.91 1.78
CA ALA A 34 -10.13 9.94 2.74
C ALA A 34 -11.27 10.83 2.20
N ASP A 35 -11.22 11.15 0.91
CA ASP A 35 -12.19 12.03 0.23
C ASP A 35 -13.48 11.28 -0.15
N ARG A 36 -13.37 10.00 -0.52
CA ARG A 36 -14.52 9.15 -0.93
C ARG A 36 -14.99 8.19 0.16
N GLY A 37 -14.30 8.16 1.30
CA GLY A 37 -14.59 7.30 2.44
C GLY A 37 -15.84 7.74 3.17
N GLY A 38 -17.00 7.36 2.65
CA GLY A 38 -18.27 7.46 3.35
C GLY A 38 -18.24 6.63 4.64
N TYR A 39 -18.69 7.27 5.72
CA TYR A 39 -19.15 6.70 6.99
C TYR A 39 -19.30 5.17 6.98
N VAL A 40 -18.37 4.45 7.62
CA VAL A 40 -18.67 3.07 8.07
C VAL A 40 -19.55 3.21 9.30
N ARG A 41 -20.87 3.32 9.08
CA ARG A 41 -21.83 3.09 10.16
C ARG A 41 -21.76 1.60 10.48
N SER A 42 -20.99 1.26 11.51
CA SER A 42 -21.13 -0.03 12.17
C SER A 42 -22.57 -0.15 12.70
N PRO A 43 -23.26 -1.28 12.46
CA PRO A 43 -24.58 -1.53 13.04
C PRO A 43 -24.54 -1.55 14.57
#